data_AF-A0AAV9LVP8-F1
#
_entry.id   AF-A0AAV9LVP8-F1
#
_cell.length_a   1.000
_cell.length_b   1.000
_cell.length_c   1.000
_cell.angle_alpha   90.00
_cell.angle_beta   90.00
_cell.angle_gamma   90.00
#
_symmetry.space_group_name_H-M   'P 1'
#
loop_
_entity.id
_entity.type
_entity.pdbx_description
1 polymer ?
#
loop_
_entity_poly.entity_id
_entity_poly.type
_entity_poly.pdbx_seq_one_letter_code
_entity_poly.pdbx_strand_id
1 'polypeptide(L)'
;MGDFNSILTLEDRPVGSQVQDIERRDFRECLMDCNLAELHIEGRKYTWTNGHVYSRIDKAIDNTLWMDIMPTQVMAMKLLFSDHSPLGLIVEDQRDTQKRPFRFYNCLGKHQKFKEGVQAGSKIT
;
A
#
# COMPACT_ATOMS: atom_id res chain seq x y z
N MET A 1 2.71 -7.41 -2.17
CA MET A 1 2.31 -6.43 -1.14
C MET A 1 1.30 -7.05 -0.21
N GLY A 2 1.41 -6.81 1.09
CA GLY A 2 0.43 -7.30 2.07
C GLY A 2 0.95 -7.22 3.50
N ASP A 3 0.15 -7.75 4.42
CA ASP A 3 0.53 -7.96 5.82
C ASP A 3 1.34 -9.27 5.95
N PHE A 4 2.61 -9.14 6.34
CA PHE A 4 3.51 -10.27 6.56
C PHE A 4 3.64 -10.65 8.03
N ASN A 5 3.08 -9.85 8.96
CA ASN A 5 3.29 -9.99 10.40
C ASN A 5 4.76 -10.21 10.80
N SER A 6 5.70 -9.66 10.01
CA SER A 6 7.13 -9.93 10.13
C SER A 6 7.95 -8.65 10.07
N ILE A 7 9.01 -8.63 10.86
CA ILE A 7 9.97 -7.52 10.95
C ILE A 7 11.21 -7.88 10.13
N LEU A 8 11.72 -6.95 9.33
CA LEU A 8 12.91 -7.16 8.51
C LEU A 8 14.15 -6.46 9.10
N THR A 9 13.97 -5.24 9.59
CA THR A 9 15.03 -4.41 10.20
C THR A 9 14.72 -4.03 11.65
N LEU A 10 15.65 -3.41 12.37
CA LEU A 10 15.40 -2.97 13.75
C LEU A 10 14.45 -1.77 13.78
N GLU A 11 14.49 -0.95 12.73
CA GLU A 11 13.70 0.26 12.55
C GLU A 11 12.22 -0.03 12.26
N ASP A 12 11.90 -1.25 11.86
CA ASP A 12 10.54 -1.71 11.62
C ASP A 12 9.70 -1.76 12.89
N ARG A 13 10.28 -1.70 14.10
CA ARG A 13 9.54 -1.49 15.36
C ARG A 13 10.07 -0.26 16.10
N PRO A 14 9.64 0.95 15.71
CA PRO A 14 10.09 2.19 16.35
C PRO A 14 9.59 2.36 17.80
N VAL A 15 8.49 1.69 18.17
CA VAL A 15 7.93 1.76 19.53
C VAL A 15 7.53 0.35 19.96
N GLY A 16 8.04 -0.09 21.11
CA GLY A 16 7.83 -1.42 21.65
C GLY A 16 9.12 -1.99 22.26
N SER A 17 9.16 -3.30 22.43
CA SER A 17 10.39 -4.00 22.83
C SER A 17 11.45 -3.94 21.73
N GLN A 18 12.72 -4.04 22.13
CA GLN A 18 13.82 -4.17 21.19
C GLN A 18 13.62 -5.41 20.30
N VAL A 19 13.77 -5.21 18.99
CA VAL A 19 13.72 -6.30 18.00
C VAL A 19 14.90 -7.24 18.23
N GLN A 20 14.61 -8.54 18.31
CA GLN A 20 15.60 -9.60 18.40
C GLN A 20 15.87 -10.23 17.03
N ASP A 21 17.07 -10.77 16.84
CA ASP A 21 17.46 -11.39 15.57
C ASP A 21 16.62 -12.59 15.18
N ILE A 22 16.14 -13.33 16.17
CA ILE A 22 15.25 -14.48 15.96
C ILE A 22 13.91 -14.08 15.32
N GLU A 23 13.42 -12.85 15.54
CA GLU A 23 12.14 -12.38 14.99
C GLU A 23 12.23 -12.07 13.49
N ARG A 24 13.45 -11.84 12.97
CA ARG A 24 13.70 -11.34 11.60
C ARG A 24 14.44 -12.32 10.70
N ARG A 25 15.11 -13.32 11.28
CA ARG A 25 16.01 -14.23 10.55
C ARG A 25 15.29 -15.01 9.46
N ASP A 26 14.27 -15.78 9.85
CA ASP A 26 13.62 -16.73 8.93
C ASP A 26 12.94 -15.98 7.77
N PHE A 27 12.37 -14.80 8.03
CA PHE A 27 11.79 -13.95 6.99
C PHE A 27 12.85 -13.38 6.04
N ARG A 28 14.00 -12.92 6.57
CA ARG A 28 15.11 -12.45 5.75
C ARG A 28 15.68 -13.56 4.86
N GLU A 29 15.89 -14.74 5.43
CA GLU A 29 16.40 -15.90 4.69
C GLU A 29 15.43 -16.28 3.56
N CYS A 30 14.12 -16.32 3.84
CA CYS A 30 13.11 -16.54 2.82
C CYS A 30 13.18 -15.54 1.66
N LEU A 31 13.34 -14.24 1.95
CA LEU A 31 13.49 -13.23 0.90
C LEU A 31 14.78 -13.43 0.08
N MET A 32 15.88 -13.76 0.75
CA MET A 32 17.16 -14.05 0.08
C MET A 32 17.05 -15.28 -0.84
N ASP A 33 16.47 -16.37 -0.34
CA ASP A 33 16.31 -17.63 -1.10
C ASP A 33 15.38 -17.46 -2.31
N CYS A 34 14.37 -16.59 -2.19
CA CYS A 34 13.45 -16.27 -3.28
C CYS A 34 13.98 -15.17 -4.22
N ASN A 35 15.16 -14.61 -3.94
CA ASN A 35 15.74 -13.47 -4.66
C ASN A 35 14.78 -12.27 -4.73
N LEU A 36 14.16 -11.98 -3.58
CA LEU A 36 13.21 -10.90 -3.34
C LEU A 36 13.80 -9.82 -2.43
N ALA A 37 13.34 -8.59 -2.60
CA ALA A 37 13.72 -7.44 -1.80
C ALA A 37 12.48 -6.62 -1.41
N GLU A 38 12.53 -5.98 -0.24
CA GLU A 38 11.53 -5.00 0.16
C GLU A 38 11.71 -3.70 -0.64
N LEU A 39 10.62 -3.23 -1.25
CA LEU A 39 10.56 -1.92 -1.89
C LEU A 39 10.56 -0.84 -0.82
N HIS A 40 11.25 0.27 -1.07
CA HIS A 40 11.27 1.40 -0.15
C HIS A 40 9.86 1.98 0.04
N ILE A 41 9.39 2.02 1.29
CA ILE A 41 8.10 2.60 1.65
C ILE A 41 8.31 3.98 2.26
N GLU A 42 7.84 5.00 1.55
CA GLU A 42 7.85 6.40 1.97
C GLU A 42 6.70 6.74 2.94
N GLY A 43 6.86 7.88 3.63
CA GLY A 43 5.86 8.40 4.54
C GLY A 43 6.07 7.91 5.97
N ARG A 44 5.07 7.24 6.55
CA ARG A 44 5.08 6.89 7.97
C ARG A 44 6.03 5.75 8.30
N LYS A 45 6.66 5.82 9.47
CA LYS A 45 7.62 4.83 9.96
C LYS A 45 7.01 3.45 10.30
N TYR A 46 5.72 3.39 10.58
CA TYR A 46 5.00 2.16 10.92
C TYR A 46 3.74 2.02 10.06
N THR A 47 3.28 0.78 9.89
CA THR A 47 2.04 0.46 9.18
C THR A 47 0.99 -0.08 10.13
N TRP A 48 1.37 -0.70 11.25
CA TRP A 48 0.46 -1.23 12.24
C TRP A 48 0.70 -0.62 13.64
N THR A 49 -0.37 -0.45 14.43
CA THR A 49 -0.25 -0.17 15.86
C THR A 49 -1.47 -0.60 16.68
N ASN A 50 -1.22 -1.09 17.90
CA ASN A 50 -2.26 -1.29 18.93
C ASN A 50 -2.31 -0.14 19.96
N GLY A 51 -1.67 1.00 19.69
CA GLY A 51 -1.55 2.14 20.59
C GLY A 51 -0.34 2.09 21.55
N HIS A 52 0.24 0.91 21.79
CA HIS A 52 1.43 0.73 22.64
C HIS A 52 2.66 0.28 21.86
N VAL A 53 2.46 -0.54 20.82
CA VAL A 53 3.49 -1.03 19.91
C VAL A 53 3.18 -0.49 18.52
N TYR A 54 4.22 -0.09 17.81
CA TYR A 54 4.13 0.47 16.46
C TYR A 54 5.12 -0.32 15.61
N SER A 55 4.63 -0.98 14.56
CA SER A 55 5.47 -1.84 13.71
C SER A 55 5.18 -1.65 12.22
N ARG A 56 6.16 -1.92 11.37
CA ARG A 56 6.08 -1.93 9.91
C ARG A 56 6.07 -3.39 9.43
N ILE A 57 4.87 -3.97 9.47
CA ILE A 57 4.61 -5.38 9.14
C ILE A 57 3.85 -5.56 7.82
N ASP A 58 3.30 -4.47 7.29
CA ASP A 58 2.79 -4.42 5.92
C ASP A 58 3.95 -4.05 5.00
N LYS A 59 4.23 -4.90 4.01
CA LYS A 59 5.41 -4.76 3.14
C LYS A 59 5.05 -4.85 1.67
N ALA A 60 5.83 -4.15 0.85
CA ALA A 60 5.86 -4.32 -0.59
C ALA A 60 7.17 -5.02 -0.93
N ILE A 61 7.09 -6.18 -1.56
CA ILE A 61 8.23 -7.05 -1.85
C ILE A 61 8.19 -7.39 -3.32
N ASP A 62 9.35 -7.36 -3.96
CA ASP A 62 9.51 -7.64 -5.38
C ASP A 62 10.86 -8.27 -5.72
N ASN A 63 11.02 -8.76 -6.94
CA ASN A 63 12.30 -9.18 -7.49
C ASN A 63 12.97 -8.06 -8.30
N THR A 64 14.26 -8.23 -8.58
CA THR A 64 15.06 -7.25 -9.32
C THR A 64 14.58 -7.03 -10.75
N LEU A 65 14.09 -8.07 -11.43
CA LEU A 65 13.60 -7.96 -12.80
C LEU A 65 12.41 -7.01 -12.91
N TRP A 66 11.51 -7.01 -11.92
CA TRP A 66 10.38 -6.08 -11.93
C TRP A 66 10.80 -4.64 -11.66
N MET A 67 11.71 -4.44 -10.71
CA MET A 67 12.26 -3.11 -10.40
C MET A 67 12.92 -2.45 -11.62
N ASP A 68 13.52 -3.24 -12.50
CA ASP A 68 14.15 -2.75 -13.74
C ASP A 68 13.13 -2.30 -14.80
N ILE A 69 11.95 -2.93 -14.83
CA ILE A 69 10.94 -2.73 -15.89
C ILE A 69 9.88 -1.71 -15.47
N MET A 70 9.61 -1.61 -14.18
CA MET A 70 8.49 -0.85 -13.64
C MET A 70 9.01 0.11 -12.57
N PRO A 71 9.15 1.40 -12.89
CA PRO A 71 9.41 2.41 -11.87
C PRO A 71 8.22 2.45 -10.91
N THR A 72 8.47 2.03 -9.66
CA THR A 72 7.43 1.96 -8.63
C THR A 72 7.84 2.73 -7.38
N GLN A 73 6.87 3.44 -6.81
CA GLN A 73 6.99 4.10 -5.51
C GLN A 73 5.92 3.53 -4.58
N VAL A 74 6.31 3.21 -3.35
CA VAL A 74 5.38 2.71 -2.32
C VAL A 74 5.24 3.75 -1.22
N MET A 75 4.01 4.03 -0.81
CA MET A 75 3.73 4.99 0.25
C MET A 75 2.84 4.38 1.34
N ALA A 76 3.21 4.62 2.59
CA ALA A 76 2.34 4.34 3.74
C ALA A 76 1.30 5.45 3.87
N MET A 77 0.03 5.10 3.66
CA MET A 77 -1.09 6.04 3.67
C MET A 77 -1.54 6.41 5.08
N LYS A 78 -2.41 7.43 5.19
CA LYS A 78 -2.97 7.85 6.47
C LYS A 78 -3.83 6.74 7.10
N LEU A 79 -3.65 6.57 8.40
CA LEU A 79 -4.38 5.66 9.28
C LEU A 79 -5.75 6.28 9.45
N LEU A 80 -6.78 5.52 9.12
CA LEU A 80 -8.15 5.97 9.28
C LEU A 80 -8.79 5.20 10.43
N PHE A 81 -9.38 4.05 10.15
CA PHE A 81 -10.23 3.33 11.11
C PHE A 81 -9.71 1.94 11.49
N SER A 82 -8.65 1.47 10.83
CA SER A 82 -7.95 0.22 11.15
C SER A 82 -6.71 0.55 11.98
N ASP A 83 -6.23 -0.44 12.71
CA ASP A 83 -4.88 -0.51 13.28
C ASP A 83 -3.79 -0.63 12.21
N HIS A 84 -4.12 -1.02 10.97
CA HIS A 84 -3.25 -1.01 9.80
C HIS A 84 -3.43 0.24 8.93
N SER A 85 -2.30 0.76 8.43
CA SER A 85 -2.18 1.82 7.43
C SER A 85 -2.08 1.17 6.05
N PRO A 86 -2.98 1.51 5.11
CA PRO A 86 -2.88 1.00 3.74
C PRO A 86 -1.55 1.36 3.09
N LEU A 87 -1.06 0.47 2.21
CA LEU A 87 0.05 0.76 1.31
C LEU A 87 -0.48 1.14 -0.07
N GLY A 88 -0.07 2.31 -0.56
CA GLY A 88 -0.30 2.75 -1.93
C GLY A 88 0.90 2.40 -2.80
N LEU A 89 0.66 1.76 -3.94
CA LEU A 89 1.66 1.52 -4.99
C LEU A 89 1.39 2.46 -6.15
N ILE A 90 2.36 3.30 -6.46
CA ILE A 90 2.35 4.15 -7.64
C ILE A 90 3.27 3.49 -8.65
N VAL A 91 2.73 3.22 -9.84
CA VAL A 91 3.46 2.63 -10.95
C VAL A 91 3.47 3.66 -12.07
N GLU A 92 4.65 4.05 -12.54
CA GLU A 92 4.76 4.88 -13.73
C GLU A 92 4.52 4.01 -14.96
N ASP A 93 3.28 3.95 -15.41
CA ASP A 93 2.96 3.26 -16.65
C ASP A 93 3.32 4.17 -17.84
N GLN A 94 4.46 3.90 -18.45
CA GLN A 94 4.86 4.50 -19.72
C GLN A 94 3.94 4.06 -20.88
N ARG A 95 3.02 3.11 -20.65
CA ARG A 95 2.20 2.45 -21.68
C ARG A 95 0.71 2.79 -21.61
N ASP A 96 0.30 4.02 -21.33
CA ASP A 96 -0.93 4.56 -21.96
C ASP A 96 -1.10 6.06 -21.73
N THR A 97 -0.66 6.87 -22.69
CA THR A 97 -1.13 8.26 -22.82
C THR A 97 -2.48 8.33 -23.55
N GLN A 98 -3.09 7.21 -23.95
CA GLN A 98 -4.41 7.27 -24.55
C GLN A 98 -5.46 7.64 -23.51
N LYS A 99 -6.18 8.73 -23.79
CA LYS A 99 -7.35 9.13 -23.02
C LYS A 99 -8.35 7.97 -23.01
N ARG A 100 -8.46 7.29 -21.87
CA ARG A 100 -9.52 6.29 -21.67
C ARG A 100 -10.87 7.02 -21.76
N PRO A 101 -11.78 6.62 -22.66
CA PRO A 101 -13.09 7.26 -22.73
C PRO A 101 -13.83 7.00 -21.41
N PHE A 102 -14.49 8.05 -20.90
CA PHE A 102 -15.40 7.90 -19.78
C PHE A 102 -16.48 6.87 -20.13
N ARG A 103 -16.59 5.81 -19.31
CA ARG A 103 -17.64 4.79 -19.46
C ARG A 103 -18.68 4.99 -18.37
N PHE A 104 -19.92 5.22 -18.81
CA PHE A 104 -21.09 5.32 -17.95
C PHE A 104 -21.96 4.09 -18.10
N TYR A 105 -22.39 3.51 -16.99
CA TYR A 105 -23.41 2.47 -17.01
C TYR A 105 -24.77 3.10 -17.32
N ASN A 106 -25.28 2.91 -18.54
CA ASN A 106 -26.56 3.49 -18.97
C ASN A 106 -27.75 3.13 -18.07
N CYS A 107 -27.69 2.00 -17.35
CA CYS A 107 -28.72 1.63 -16.37
C CYS A 107 -28.79 2.60 -15.18
N LEU A 108 -27.67 3.22 -14.79
CA LEU A 108 -27.65 4.24 -13.73
C LEU A 108 -28.48 5.47 -14.11
N GLY A 109 -28.49 5.83 -15.39
CA GLY A 109 -29.31 6.94 -15.91
C GLY A 109 -30.81 6.67 -15.80
N LYS A 110 -31.21 5.41 -15.63
CA LYS A 110 -32.61 4.98 -15.43
C LYS A 110 -33.00 4.91 -13.95
N HIS A 111 -32.05 5.07 -13.02
CA HIS A 111 -32.36 5.03 -11.60
C HIS A 111 -33.21 6.25 -11.21
N GLN A 112 -34.28 6.04 -10.45
CA GLN A 112 -35.27 7.09 -10.13
C GLN A 112 -34.64 8.32 -9.46
N LYS A 113 -33.60 8.12 -8.65
CA LYS A 113 -32.85 9.19 -7.95
C LYS A 113 -31.63 9.71 -8.70
N PHE A 114 -31.43 9.31 -9.96
CA PHE A 114 -30.22 9.68 -10.72
C PHE A 114 -30.07 11.21 -10.83
N LYS A 115 -31.15 11.91 -11.22
CA LYS A 115 -31.13 13.38 -11.38
C LYS A 115 -30.85 14.10 -10.06
N GLU A 116 -31.47 13.66 -8.97
CA GLU A 116 -31.28 14.23 -7.63
C GLU A 116 -29.82 14.06 -7.17
N GLY A 117 -29.26 12.85 -7.33
CA GLY A 117 -27.88 12.55 -6.95
C GLY A 117 -26.86 13.38 -7.73
N VAL A 118 -27.06 13.53 -9.05
CA VAL A 118 -26.17 14.36 -9.89
C VAL A 118 -26.26 15.84 -9.50
N GLN A 119 -27.47 16.38 -9.29
CA GLN A 119 -27.65 17.78 -8.90
C GLN A 119 -27.09 18.10 -7.52
N ALA A 120 -27.16 17.15 -6.57
CA ALA A 120 -26.56 17.30 -5.26
C ALA A 120 -25.02 17.31 -5.34
N GLY A 121 -24.43 16.43 -6.14
CA GLY A 121 -22.97 16.35 -6.32
C GLY A 121 -22.36 17.53 -7.07
N SER A 122 -23.04 18.05 -8.11
CA SER A 122 -22.57 19.19 -8.90
C SER A 122 -22.52 20.52 -8.14
N LYS A 123 -23.08 20.61 -6.93
CA LYS A 123 -23.03 21.81 -6.08
C LYS A 123 -21.85 21.81 -5.09
N ILE A 124 -21.07 20.73 -5.04
CA ILE A 124 -19.97 20.53 -4.09
C ILE A 124 -18.60 20.73 -4.78
N THR A 125 -18.59 21.04 -6.08
CA THR A 125 -17.41 21.45 -6.87
C THR A 125 -17.52 22.92 -7.21
#